data_AF-A0AAD5VDT5-F1
#
_entry.id   AF-A0AAD5VDT5-F1
#
_cell.length_a   1.000
_cell.length_b   1.000
_cell.length_c   1.000
_cell.angle_alpha   90.00
_cell.angle_beta   90.00
_cell.angle_gamma   90.00
#
_symmetry.space_group_name_H-M   'P 1'
#
loop_
_entity.id
_entity.type
_entity.pdbx_description
1 polymer ?
#
loop_
_entity_poly.entity_id
_entity_poly.type
_entity_poly.pdbx_seq_one_letter_code
_entity_poly.pdbx_strand_id
1 'polypeptide(L)'
;MIPKIASKVIYGTAWKKEQTTALVVAAVLKGFRAIDTACQPKHYREDLVGEALTILQDKHGIKREDLWLQTKYAHQPEQLKPL
;
A
#
# COMPACT_ATOMS: atom_id res chain seq x y z
N MET A 1 -14.39 20.14 -3.60
CA MET A 1 -15.00 19.07 -2.80
C MET A 1 -13.87 18.16 -2.33
N ILE A 2 -13.52 18.17 -1.04
CA ILE A 2 -12.39 17.39 -0.51
C ILE A 2 -12.86 15.92 -0.40
N PRO A 3 -12.12 14.91 -0.89
CA PRO A 3 -12.55 13.51 -0.77
C PRO A 3 -12.65 13.17 0.72
N LYS A 4 -13.84 12.74 1.14
CA LYS A 4 -14.12 12.34 2.52
C LYS A 4 -13.56 10.92 2.77
N ILE A 5 -12.26 10.71 2.55
CA ILE A 5 -11.62 9.41 2.81
C ILE A 5 -11.23 9.35 4.28
N ALA A 6 -12.23 9.29 5.13
CA ALA A 6 -12.09 8.79 6.49
C ALA A 6 -12.42 7.29 6.43
N SER A 7 -11.43 6.45 6.12
CA SER A 7 -11.63 5.01 6.17
C SER A 7 -11.62 4.55 7.63
N LYS A 8 -12.69 3.89 8.07
CA LYS A 8 -12.78 3.30 9.43
C LYS A 8 -11.89 2.06 9.59
N VAL A 9 -11.39 1.51 8.48
CA VAL A 9 -10.57 0.30 8.44
C VAL A 9 -9.41 0.52 7.47
N ILE A 10 -8.21 0.09 7.86
CA ILE A 10 -6.98 0.22 7.06
C ILE A 10 -6.41 -1.18 6.80
N TYR A 11 -5.98 -1.44 5.56
CA TYR A 11 -5.31 -2.67 5.18
C TYR A 11 -3.80 -2.57 5.42
N GLY A 12 -3.29 -3.34 6.38
CA GLY A 12 -1.86 -3.38 6.70
C GLY A 12 -1.08 -4.38 5.83
N THR A 13 0.08 -3.97 5.33
CA THR A 13 0.89 -4.76 4.38
C THR A 13 2.08 -5.50 5.02
N ALA A 14 2.20 -5.49 6.35
CA ALA A 14 3.28 -6.19 7.05
C ALA A 14 3.28 -7.70 6.74
N TRP A 15 4.49 -8.24 6.57
CA TRP A 15 4.78 -9.67 6.41
C TRP A 15 4.12 -10.36 5.21
N LYS A 16 3.72 -9.59 4.19
CA LYS A 16 3.13 -10.13 2.95
C LYS A 16 4.16 -10.51 1.88
N LYS A 17 5.40 -10.02 2.01
CA LYS A 17 6.55 -10.36 1.15
C LYS A 17 6.19 -10.23 -0.34
N GLU A 18 6.50 -11.23 -1.16
CA GLU A 18 6.27 -11.22 -2.62
C GLU A 18 4.77 -11.22 -2.98
N GLN A 19 3.90 -11.62 -2.06
CA GLN A 19 2.44 -11.59 -2.27
C GLN A 19 1.83 -10.20 -2.07
N THR A 20 2.62 -9.20 -1.67
CA THR A 20 2.14 -7.84 -1.36
C THR A 20 1.32 -7.27 -2.52
N THR A 21 1.82 -7.35 -3.75
CA THR A 21 1.12 -6.81 -4.93
C THR A 21 -0.28 -7.41 -5.07
N ALA A 22 -0.37 -8.74 -5.11
CA ALA A 22 -1.63 -9.46 -5.32
C ALA A 22 -2.63 -9.21 -4.17
N LEU A 23 -2.15 -9.17 -2.93
CA LEU A 23 -2.99 -9.00 -1.75
C LEU A 23 -3.52 -7.58 -1.61
N VAL A 24 -2.73 -6.55 -1.97
CA VAL A 24 -3.21 -5.16 -2.00
C VAL A 24 -4.27 -4.99 -3.09
N VAL A 25 -4.06 -5.53 -4.29
CA VAL A 25 -5.08 -5.52 -5.35
C VAL A 25 -6.37 -6.17 -4.85
N ALA A 26 -6.27 -7.37 -4.28
CA ALA A 26 -7.43 -8.09 -3.74
C ALA A 26 -8.15 -7.29 -2.65
N ALA A 27 -7.42 -6.68 -1.71
CA ALA A 27 -8.01 -5.88 -0.64
C ALA A 27 -8.81 -4.69 -1.21
N VAL A 28 -8.25 -3.95 -2.16
CA VAL A 28 -8.94 -2.80 -2.77
C VAL A 28 -10.18 -3.23 -3.56
N LEU A 29 -10.10 -4.34 -4.30
CA LEU A 29 -11.24 -4.91 -5.01
C LEU A 29 -12.32 -5.46 -4.05
N LYS A 30 -11.94 -5.82 -2.81
CA LYS A 30 -12.87 -6.18 -1.73
C LYS A 30 -13.39 -4.98 -0.93
N GLY A 31 -13.08 -3.76 -1.34
CA GLY A 31 -13.67 -2.54 -0.78
C GLY A 31 -12.78 -1.76 0.17
N PHE A 32 -11.56 -2.21 0.45
CA PHE A 32 -10.61 -1.38 1.21
C PHE A 32 -10.25 -0.13 0.39
N ARG A 33 -10.12 1.01 1.09
CA ARG A 33 -9.71 2.29 0.50
C ARG A 33 -8.54 2.94 1.22
N ALA A 34 -8.06 2.33 2.31
CA ALA A 34 -6.87 2.77 3.02
C ALA A 34 -5.85 1.64 3.11
N ILE A 35 -4.60 1.95 2.78
CA ILE A 35 -3.46 1.02 2.78
C ILE A 35 -2.37 1.60 3.68
N ASP A 36 -1.85 0.77 4.57
CA ASP A 36 -0.74 1.11 5.47
C ASP A 36 0.47 0.22 5.20
N THR A 37 1.60 0.87 4.90
CA THR A 37 2.91 0.26 4.66
C THR A 37 3.98 0.95 5.51
N ALA A 38 5.26 0.59 5.36
CA ALA A 38 6.37 1.28 6.02
C ALA A 38 7.68 1.13 5.25
N CYS A 39 8.59 2.08 5.45
CA CYS A 39 9.96 2.06 4.93
C CYS A 39 10.87 1.12 5.74
N GLN A 40 10.45 -0.13 5.93
CA GLN A 40 11.19 -1.15 6.68
C GLN A 40 11.21 -2.45 5.85
N PRO A 41 12.15 -2.58 4.88
CA PRO A 41 12.10 -3.62 3.85
C PRO A 41 12.21 -5.06 4.34
N LYS A 42 12.57 -5.26 5.62
CA LYS A 42 12.53 -6.57 6.30
C LYS A 42 11.10 -7.09 6.45
N HIS A 43 10.14 -6.20 6.69
CA HIS A 43 8.74 -6.58 6.98
C HIS A 43 7.75 -6.06 5.94
N TYR A 44 8.12 -5.02 5.20
CA TYR A 44 7.25 -4.34 4.23
C TYR A 44 7.89 -4.32 2.84
N ARG A 45 7.05 -4.14 1.82
CA ARG A 45 7.45 -4.04 0.41
C ARG A 45 6.72 -2.87 -0.23
N GLU A 46 7.17 -1.64 0.06
CA GLU A 46 6.58 -0.42 -0.51
C GLU A 46 6.59 -0.41 -2.04
N ASP A 47 7.65 -0.98 -2.62
CA ASP A 47 7.79 -1.21 -4.06
C ASP A 47 6.62 -2.03 -4.62
N LEU A 48 6.27 -3.13 -3.96
CA LEU A 48 5.15 -4.00 -4.37
C LEU A 48 3.78 -3.38 -4.08
N VAL A 49 3.68 -2.49 -3.09
CA VAL A 49 2.48 -1.65 -2.93
C VAL A 49 2.36 -0.71 -4.13
N GLY A 50 3.46 -0.09 -4.58
CA GLY A 50 3.49 0.75 -5.77
C GLY A 50 3.00 0.01 -7.02
N GLU A 51 3.50 -1.20 -7.27
CA GLU A 51 3.02 -2.06 -8.38
C GLU A 51 1.51 -2.33 -8.30
N ALA A 52 0.99 -2.60 -7.10
CA ALA A 52 -0.44 -2.81 -6.90
C ALA A 52 -1.27 -1.57 -7.26
N LEU A 53 -0.78 -0.37 -6.91
CA LEU A 53 -1.45 0.88 -7.24
C LEU A 53 -1.50 1.11 -8.75
N THR A 54 -0.42 0.81 -9.48
CA THR A 54 -0.42 0.86 -10.95
C THR A 54 -1.43 -0.11 -11.53
N ILE A 55 -1.48 -1.36 -11.06
CA ILE A 55 -2.46 -2.35 -11.51
C ILE A 55 -3.90 -1.87 -11.25
N LEU A 56 -4.16 -1.31 -10.07
CA LEU A 56 -5.48 -0.81 -9.69
C LEU A 56 -5.92 0.38 -10.55
N GLN A 57 -4.98 1.27 -10.89
CA GLN A 57 -5.24 2.38 -11.79
C GLN A 57 -5.53 1.89 -13.21
N ASP A 58 -4.61 1.12 -13.79
CA ASP A 58 -4.63 0.78 -15.22
C ASP A 58 -5.71 -0.26 -15.56
N LYS A 59 -5.94 -1.25 -14.69
CA LYS A 59 -6.85 -2.37 -14.97
C LYS A 59 -8.23 -2.23 -14.33
N HIS A 60 -8.34 -1.44 -13.26
CA HIS A 60 -9.56 -1.35 -12.47
C HIS A 60 -10.11 0.08 -12.35
N GLY A 61 -9.42 1.07 -12.91
CA GLY A 61 -9.86 2.47 -12.91
C GLY A 61 -9.92 3.12 -11.52
N ILE A 62 -9.25 2.53 -10.53
CA ILE A 62 -9.17 3.10 -9.18
C ILE A 62 -8.20 4.28 -9.23
N LYS A 63 -8.69 5.47 -8.95
CA LYS A 63 -7.88 6.69 -9.06
C LYS A 63 -7.09 6.94 -7.79
N ARG A 64 -6.05 7.77 -7.90
CA ARG A 64 -5.22 8.14 -6.75
C ARG A 64 -6.06 8.79 -5.65
N GLU A 65 -7.00 9.64 -6.02
CA GLU A 65 -7.90 10.33 -5.10
C GLU A 65 -8.93 9.42 -4.42
N ASP A 66 -9.08 8.15 -4.84
CA ASP A 66 -9.94 7.16 -4.20
C ASP A 66 -9.26 6.43 -3.04
N LEU A 67 -7.95 6.61 -2.87
CA LEU A 67 -7.13 5.84 -1.94
C LEU A 67 -6.45 6.72 -0.88
N TRP A 68 -6.49 6.26 0.36
CA TRP A 68 -5.60 6.69 1.42
C TRP A 68 -4.37 5.79 1.46
N LEU A 69 -3.18 6.37 1.36
CA LEU A 69 -1.93 5.64 1.41
C LEU A 69 -1.06 6.24 2.52
N GLN A 70 -0.68 5.40 3.48
CA GLN A 70 0.17 5.79 4.60
C GLN A 70 1.45 4.96 4.62
N THR A 71 2.58 5.65 4.83
CA THR A 71 3.85 5.03 5.18
C THR A 71 4.40 5.62 6.48
N LYS A 72 5.50 5.07 6.97
CA LYS A 72 6.11 5.42 8.25
C LYS A 72 7.60 5.69 8.04
N TYR A 73 8.09 6.75 8.65
CA TYR A 73 9.52 6.94 8.80
C TYR A 73 10.09 5.81 9.65
N ALA A 74 11.18 5.20 9.18
CA ALA A 74 11.96 4.23 9.94
C ALA A 74 13.38 4.76 10.06
N HIS A 75 14.09 4.38 11.11
CA HIS A 75 15.47 4.78 11.31
C HIS A 75 16.39 4.12 10.26
N GLN A 76 17.44 4.83 9.82
CA GLN A 76 18.25 4.54 8.63
C GLN A 76 18.69 3.06 8.45
N PRO A 77 19.28 2.37 9.46
CA PRO A 77 19.62 0.95 9.38
C PRO A 77 18.47 0.02 8.99
N GLU A 78 17.23 0.39 9.26
CA GLU A 78 16.06 -0.41 8.90
C GLU A 78 15.54 -0.12 7.50
N GLN A 79 15.92 1.01 6.90
CA GLN A 79 15.51 1.44 5.56
C GLN A 79 16.40 0.84 4.46
N LEU A 80 17.65 0.54 4.82
CA LEU A 80 18.66 0.04 3.87
C LEU A 80 18.52 -1.48 3.72
N LYS A 81 17.99 -1.92 2.58
CA LYS A 81 18.47 -3.18 1.99
C LYS A 81 19.81 -2.87 1.30
N PRO A 82 20.84 -3.71 1.41
CA PRO A 82 21.93 -3.63 0.45
C PRO A 82 21.31 -3.76 -0.95
N LEU A 83 21.67 -2.81 -1.82
CA LEU A 83 21.35 -2.86 -3.25
C LEU A 83 21.87 -4.17 -3.85
#